data_AF-B8LL45-F1
#
_entry.id   AF-B8LL45-F1
#
_cell.length_a   1.000
_cell.length_b   1.000
_cell.length_c   1.000
_cell.angle_alpha   90.00
_cell.angle_beta   90.00
_cell.angle_gamma   90.00
#
_symmetry.space_group_name_H-M   'P 1'
#
loop_
_entity.id
_entity.type
_entity.pdbx_description
1 polymer ?
#
loop_
_entity_poly.entity_id
_entity_poly.type
_entity_poly.pdbx_seq_one_letter_code
_entity_poly.pdbx_strand_id
1 'polypeptide(L)'
;MLTMQEFHRQYHEETGITFASLYPGCIATTGLFREHIPPFRLLFPPFQKYITKGFVSEEEAGKRLAQVVSDTSLTKSGVYWSWNNDSASFENQLSEEASDPEKARKVWAISEKLVGLA
;
A
#
# COMPACT_ATOMS: atom_id res chain seq x y z
N MET A 1 1.47 6.99 1.42
CA MET A 1 1.46 7.43 0.00
C MET A 1 2.38 8.61 -0.19
N LEU A 2 2.24 9.66 0.63
CA LEU A 2 3.14 10.82 0.72
C LEU A 2 4.64 10.48 0.56
N THR A 3 5.18 9.56 1.36
CA THR A 3 6.61 9.16 1.26
C THR A 3 6.96 8.52 -0.09
N MET A 4 6.10 7.64 -0.62
CA MET A 4 6.31 7.02 -1.94
C MET A 4 6.30 8.07 -3.06
N GLN A 5 5.40 9.05 -2.96
CA GLN A 5 5.34 10.16 -3.93
C GLN A 5 6.62 11.01 -3.89
N GLU A 6 7.18 11.26 -2.71
CA GLU A 6 8.45 11.99 -2.61
C GLU A 6 9.63 11.18 -3.15
N PHE A 7 9.68 9.86 -2.89
CA PHE A 7 10.67 9.00 -3.54
C PHE A 7 10.55 9.05 -5.07
N HIS A 8 9.34 8.94 -5.60
CA HIS A 8 9.08 9.07 -7.03
C HIS A 8 9.55 10.44 -7.55
N ARG A 9 9.09 11.53 -6.94
CA ARG A 9 9.39 12.91 -7.34
C ARG A 9 10.87 13.23 -7.31
N GLN A 10 11.59 12.74 -6.29
CA GLN A 10 12.99 13.09 -6.08
C GLN A 10 13.95 12.21 -6.88
N TYR A 11 13.62 10.93 -7.11
CA TYR A 11 14.60 9.97 -7.60
C TYR A 11 14.19 9.18 -8.84
N HIS A 12 12.91 9.11 -9.21
CA HIS A 12 12.49 8.25 -10.33
C HIS A 12 13.15 8.63 -11.66
N GLU A 13 13.07 9.92 -12.03
CA GLU A 13 13.61 10.42 -13.31
C GLU A 13 15.13 10.23 -13.42
N GLU A 14 15.87 10.42 -12.33
CA GLU A 14 17.33 10.31 -12.32
C GLU A 14 17.82 8.86 -12.29
N THR A 15 17.15 7.99 -11.52
CA THR A 15 17.65 6.64 -11.24
C THR A 15 17.00 5.55 -12.08
N GLY A 16 15.83 5.82 -12.67
CA GLY A 16 14.98 4.82 -13.30
C GLY A 16 14.35 3.83 -12.31
N ILE A 17 14.53 3.99 -10.99
CA ILE A 17 13.94 3.13 -9.98
C ILE A 17 12.43 3.37 -9.90
N THR A 18 11.64 2.31 -9.97
CA THR A 18 10.20 2.37 -9.77
C THR A 18 9.87 2.42 -8.28
N PHE A 19 9.30 3.54 -7.85
CA PHE A 19 8.65 3.67 -6.54
C PHE A 19 7.15 3.50 -6.70
N ALA A 20 6.58 2.53 -6.01
CA ALA A 20 5.15 2.26 -6.00
C ALA A 20 4.71 1.83 -4.60
N SER A 21 3.40 1.80 -4.40
CA SER A 21 2.77 1.36 -3.16
C SER A 21 1.70 0.32 -3.45
N LEU A 22 1.34 -0.47 -2.45
CA LEU A 22 0.50 -1.65 -2.61
C LEU A 22 -0.55 -1.74 -1.50
N TYR A 23 -1.79 -1.99 -1.88
CA TYR A 23 -2.81 -2.59 -1.03
C TYR A 23 -3.23 -3.93 -1.63
N PRO A 24 -2.79 -5.06 -1.05
CA PRO A 24 -3.06 -6.37 -1.61
C PRO A 24 -4.47 -6.88 -1.27
N GLY A 25 -5.27 -6.12 -0.52
CA GLY A 25 -6.58 -6.51 0.02
C GLY A 25 -6.58 -6.66 1.54
N CYS A 26 -7.73 -7.02 2.12
CA CYS A 26 -7.88 -7.08 3.57
C CYS A 26 -7.36 -8.41 4.13
N ILE A 27 -6.17 -8.39 4.72
CA ILE A 27 -5.53 -9.58 5.32
C ILE A 27 -5.89 -9.67 6.80
N ALA A 28 -7.08 -10.21 7.08
CA ALA A 28 -7.65 -10.20 8.43
C ALA A 28 -7.09 -11.30 9.37
N THR A 29 -6.25 -12.21 8.87
CA THR A 29 -5.66 -13.31 9.67
C THR A 29 -4.28 -13.01 10.22
N THR A 30 -3.67 -11.90 9.81
CA THR A 30 -2.32 -11.54 10.28
C THR A 30 -2.31 -11.20 11.77
N GLY A 31 -1.11 -11.17 12.35
CA GLY A 31 -0.90 -10.65 13.70
C GLY A 31 -1.15 -9.15 13.87
N LEU A 32 -1.57 -8.40 12.84
CA LEU A 32 -1.79 -6.96 12.92
C LEU A 32 -2.84 -6.57 13.97
N PHE A 33 -3.90 -7.36 14.08
CA PHE A 33 -5.01 -7.13 15.03
C PHE A 33 -4.93 -7.98 16.30
N ARG A 34 -3.77 -8.57 16.62
CA ARG A 34 -3.61 -9.52 17.72
C ARG A 34 -4.02 -8.97 19.10
N GLU A 35 -3.78 -7.68 19.33
CA GLU A 35 -4.14 -6.97 20.58
C GLU A 35 -5.53 -6.32 20.53
N HIS A 36 -6.28 -6.49 19.44
CA HIS A 36 -7.63 -5.93 19.32
C HIS A 36 -8.62 -6.72 20.20
N ILE A 37 -9.70 -6.06 20.64
CA ILE A 37 -10.73 -6.67 21.51
C ILE A 37 -11.22 -8.03 20.96
N PRO A 38 -11.43 -9.05 21.80
CA PRO A 38 -11.76 -10.41 21.35
C PRO A 38 -12.94 -10.51 20.36
N PRO A 39 -14.06 -9.77 20.53
CA PRO A 39 -15.17 -9.82 19.57
C PRO A 39 -14.75 -9.38 18.16
N PHE A 40 -13.88 -8.36 18.06
CA PHE A 40 -13.38 -7.90 16.76
C PHE A 40 -12.56 -8.99 16.08
N ARG A 41 -11.61 -9.61 16.80
CA ARG A 41 -10.77 -10.68 16.24
C ARG A 41 -11.59 -11.87 15.75
N LEU A 42 -12.69 -12.19 16.43
CA LEU A 42 -13.57 -13.30 16.04
C LEU A 42 -14.48 -12.95 14.85
N LEU A 43 -15.04 -11.74 14.82
CA LEU A 43 -16.10 -11.37 13.86
C LEU A 43 -15.56 -10.67 12.61
N PHE A 44 -14.45 -9.94 12.71
CA PHE A 44 -13.91 -9.15 11.61
C PHE A 44 -13.45 -10.01 10.42
N PRO A 45 -12.71 -11.13 10.59
CA PRO A 45 -12.33 -11.97 9.46
C PRO A 45 -13.51 -12.57 8.68
N PRO A 46 -14.52 -13.23 9.30
CA PRO A 46 -15.66 -13.74 8.54
C PRO A 46 -16.52 -12.61 7.95
N PHE A 47 -16.63 -11.46 8.63
CA PHE A 47 -17.28 -10.28 8.06
C PHE A 47 -16.60 -9.81 6.77
N GLN A 48 -15.26 -9.70 6.77
CA GLN A 48 -14.51 -9.33 5.56
C GLN A 48 -14.64 -10.37 4.45
N LYS A 49 -14.72 -11.66 4.82
CA LYS A 49 -14.81 -12.76 3.86
C LYS A 49 -16.18 -12.87 3.21
N TYR A 50 -17.25 -12.80 4.00
CA TYR A 50 -18.59 -13.14 3.54
C TYR A 50 -19.46 -11.91 3.24
N ILE A 51 -19.18 -10.76 3.86
CA ILE A 51 -20.00 -9.55 3.72
C ILE A 51 -19.34 -8.54 2.79
N THR A 52 -18.14 -8.05 3.12
CA THR A 52 -17.46 -7.05 2.28
C THR A 52 -16.84 -7.67 1.04
N LYS A 53 -16.55 -8.98 1.08
CA LYS A 53 -15.78 -9.73 0.08
C LYS A 53 -14.37 -9.17 -0.13
N GLY A 54 -13.85 -8.38 0.81
CA GLY A 54 -12.53 -7.76 0.74
C GLY A 54 -11.41 -8.64 1.31
N PHE A 55 -11.75 -9.79 1.90
CA PHE A 55 -10.78 -10.70 2.52
C PHE A 55 -9.81 -11.29 1.50
N VAL A 56 -8.53 -11.29 1.87
CA VAL A 56 -7.44 -11.92 1.12
C VAL A 56 -6.59 -12.74 2.08
N SER A 57 -6.17 -13.94 1.68
CA SER A 57 -5.24 -14.76 2.49
C SER A 57 -3.83 -14.16 2.47
N GLU A 58 -3.00 -14.51 3.45
CA GLU A 58 -1.59 -14.09 3.48
C GLU A 58 -0.82 -14.58 2.26
N GLU A 59 -1.08 -15.81 1.81
CA GLU A 59 -0.47 -16.37 0.62
C GLU A 59 -0.82 -15.58 -0.65
N GLU A 60 -2.11 -15.25 -0.83
CA GLU A 60 -2.57 -14.49 -1.98
C GLU A 60 -2.04 -13.05 -1.95
N ALA A 61 -2.01 -12.42 -0.78
CA ALA A 61 -1.38 -11.12 -0.62
C ALA A 61 0.13 -11.15 -0.96
N GLY A 62 0.81 -12.24 -0.59
CA GLY A 62 2.20 -12.49 -0.97
C GLY A 62 2.40 -12.63 -2.48
N LYS A 63 1.49 -13.33 -3.18
CA LYS A 63 1.50 -13.44 -4.65
C LYS A 63 1.33 -12.08 -5.32
N ARG A 64 0.44 -11.23 -4.81
CA ARG A 64 0.22 -9.87 -5.32
C ARG A 64 1.44 -8.98 -5.11
N LEU A 65 2.09 -9.09 -3.95
CA LEU A 65 3.37 -8.40 -3.71
C LEU A 65 4.45 -8.88 -4.70
N ALA A 66 4.60 -10.18 -4.88
CA ALA A 66 5.54 -10.73 -5.85
C ALA A 66 5.24 -10.20 -7.27
N GLN A 67 3.97 -10.14 -7.65
CA GLN A 67 3.55 -9.57 -8.93
C GLN A 67 4.00 -8.11 -9.10
N VAL A 68 3.76 -7.22 -8.13
CA VAL A 68 4.22 -5.82 -8.21
C VAL A 68 5.73 -5.71 -8.39
N VAL A 69 6.49 -6.62 -7.78
CA VAL A 69 7.96 -6.59 -7.83
C VAL A 69 8.52 -7.16 -9.13
N SER A 70 7.89 -8.21 -9.70
CA SER A 70 8.48 -8.96 -10.83
C SER A 70 7.77 -8.79 -12.18
N ASP A 71 6.51 -8.37 -12.19
CA ASP A 71 5.71 -8.27 -13.42
C ASP A 71 6.05 -6.99 -14.19
N THR A 72 6.47 -7.14 -15.44
CA THR A 72 6.86 -6.01 -16.29
C THR A 72 5.71 -5.08 -16.62
N SER A 73 4.47 -5.55 -16.50
CA SER A 73 3.26 -4.73 -16.67
C SER A 73 2.97 -3.79 -15.49
N LEU A 74 3.59 -3.99 -14.32
CA LEU A 74 3.39 -3.20 -13.10
C LEU A 74 4.57 -2.29 -12.76
N THR A 75 5.29 -1.83 -13.78
CA THR A 75 6.54 -1.07 -13.66
C THR A 75 6.35 0.45 -13.52
N LYS A 76 5.11 0.94 -13.61
CA LYS A 76 4.81 2.37 -13.49
C LYS A 76 5.15 2.90 -12.09
N SER A 77 5.87 4.01 -12.01
CA SER A 77 6.22 4.67 -10.74
C SER A 77 5.19 5.72 -10.34
N GLY A 78 5.18 6.10 -9.06
CA GLY A 78 4.27 7.11 -8.51
C GLY A 78 2.86 6.59 -8.24
N VAL A 79 2.64 5.27 -8.36
CA VAL A 79 1.32 4.66 -8.32
C VAL A 79 1.02 3.90 -7.03
N TYR A 80 -0.26 3.67 -6.84
CA TYR A 80 -0.81 2.85 -5.77
C TYR A 80 -1.56 1.68 -6.37
N TRP A 81 -0.96 0.49 -6.32
CA TRP A 81 -1.55 -0.73 -6.85
C TRP A 81 -2.57 -1.34 -5.89
N SER A 82 -3.70 -1.76 -6.43
CA SER A 82 -4.74 -2.49 -5.72
C SER A 82 -5.34 -3.58 -6.60
N TRP A 83 -6.07 -4.52 -6.00
CA TRP A 83 -6.74 -5.64 -6.68
C TRP A 83 -8.25 -5.53 -6.50
N ASN A 84 -8.98 -5.93 -7.54
CA ASN A 84 -10.41 -6.16 -7.44
C ASN A 84 -10.71 -7.67 -7.26
N ASN A 85 -12.00 -8.00 -7.12
CA ASN A 85 -12.43 -9.39 -6.95
C ASN A 85 -12.19 -10.26 -8.19
N ASP A 86 -11.95 -9.64 -9.35
CA ASP A 86 -11.71 -10.31 -10.64
C ASP A 86 -10.20 -10.54 -10.90
N SER A 87 -9.37 -10.40 -9.85
CA SER A 87 -7.91 -10.63 -9.84
C SER A 87 -7.08 -9.68 -10.70
N ALA A 88 -7.69 -8.67 -11.32
CA ALA A 88 -6.97 -7.67 -12.07
C ALA A 88 -6.40 -6.60 -11.13
N SER A 89 -5.09 -6.36 -11.23
CA SER A 89 -4.42 -5.21 -10.62
C SER A 89 -4.84 -3.92 -11.32
N PHE A 90 -5.00 -2.84 -10.56
CA PHE A 90 -5.33 -1.52 -11.10
C PHE A 90 -4.65 -0.40 -10.29
N GLU A 91 -4.51 0.76 -10.92
CA GLU A 91 -4.06 1.99 -10.25
C GLU A 91 -5.20 2.57 -9.41
N ASN A 92 -5.05 2.52 -8.10
CA ASN A 92 -6.06 2.97 -7.16
C ASN A 92 -6.00 4.49 -6.96
N GLN A 93 -7.15 5.09 -6.72
CA GLN A 93 -7.28 6.51 -6.50
C GLN A 93 -6.78 6.90 -5.10
N LEU A 94 -5.91 7.90 -5.05
CA LEU A 94 -5.44 8.49 -3.80
C LEU A 94 -6.53 9.40 -3.20
N SER A 95 -6.61 9.45 -1.87
CA SER A 95 -7.39 10.48 -1.18
C SER A 95 -6.76 11.86 -1.41
N GLU A 96 -7.55 12.93 -1.25
CA GLU A 96 -7.05 14.31 -1.35
C GLU A 96 -5.84 14.57 -0.44
N GLU A 97 -5.87 14.04 0.77
CA GLU A 97 -4.74 14.16 1.69
C GLU A 97 -3.52 13.34 1.23
N ALA A 98 -3.74 12.14 0.69
CA ALA A 98 -2.66 11.27 0.23
C ALA A 98 -2.04 11.74 -1.09
N SER A 99 -2.68 12.68 -1.79
CA SER A 99 -2.21 13.29 -3.04
C SER A 99 -1.70 14.73 -2.87
N ASP A 100 -1.70 15.28 -1.65
CA ASP A 100 -1.23 16.65 -1.36
C ASP A 100 0.30 16.75 -1.43
N PRO A 101 0.86 17.45 -2.44
CA PRO A 101 2.30 17.54 -2.64
C PRO A 101 3.02 18.37 -1.57
N GLU A 102 2.36 19.41 -1.02
CA GLU A 102 2.97 20.24 0.01
C GLU A 102 3.08 19.47 1.33
N LYS A 103 2.05 18.68 1.65
CA LYS A 103 2.09 17.77 2.80
C LYS A 103 3.16 16.69 2.62
N ALA A 104 3.31 16.15 1.42
CA ALA A 104 4.33 15.15 1.12
C ALA A 104 5.75 15.70 1.39
N ARG A 105 6.07 16.88 0.86
CA ARG A 105 7.35 17.57 1.10
C ARG A 105 7.58 17.88 2.58
N LYS A 106 6.55 18.34 3.29
CA LYS A 106 6.65 18.64 4.72
C LYS A 106 6.95 17.39 5.55
N VAL A 107 6.25 16.28 5.28
CA VAL A 107 6.49 14.99 5.94
C VAL A 107 7.92 14.51 5.67
N TRP A 108 8.39 14.64 4.43
CA TRP A 108 9.76 14.27 4.05
C TRP A 108 10.81 15.05 4.85
N ALA A 109 10.77 16.39 4.77
CA ALA A 109 11.76 17.25 5.42
C ALA A 109 11.78 17.11 6.95
N ILE A 110 10.63 16.88 7.58
CA ILE A 110 10.58 16.61 9.03
C ILE A 110 11.14 15.22 9.33
N SER A 111 10.81 14.21 8.52
CA SER A 111 11.28 12.84 8.74
C SER A 111 12.80 12.75 8.63
N GLU A 112 13.41 13.41 7.63
CA GLU A 112 14.87 13.45 7.47
C GLU A 112 15.57 13.98 8.74
N LYS A 113 15.06 15.08 9.30
CA LYS A 113 15.58 15.63 10.56
C LYS A 113 15.42 14.66 11.74
N LEU A 114 14.28 13.99 11.82
CA LEU A 114 14.01 13.02 12.90
C LEU A 114 14.93 11.80 12.84
N VAL A 115 15.40 11.42 11.65
CA VAL A 115 16.34 10.29 11.47
C VAL A 115 17.80 10.73 11.28
N GLY A 116 18.11 12.01 11.43
CA GLY A 116 19.48 12.54 11.37
C GLY A 116 20.10 12.58 9.97
N LEU A 117 19.28 12.68 8.92
CA LEU A 117 19.73 12.82 7.53
C LEU A 117 19.78 14.29 7.06
N ALA A 118 19.25 15.22 7.86
CA ALA A 118 19.21 16.66 7.61
C ALA A 118 19.40 17.48 8.90
#